data_AF-A0A9Q2W4Z9-F1
#
_entry.id   AF-A0A9Q2W4Z9-F1
#
_cell.length_a   1.000
_cell.length_b   1.000
_cell.length_c   1.000
_cell.angle_alpha   90.00
_cell.angle_beta   90.00
_cell.angle_gamma   90.00
#
_symmetry.space_group_name_H-M   'P 1'
#
loop_
_entity.id
_entity.type
_entity.pdbx_description
1 polymer ?
#
loop_
_entity_poly.entity_id
_entity_poly.type
_entity_poly.pdbx_seq_one_letter_code
_entity_poly.pdbx_strand_id
1 'polypeptide(L)'
;MPTSFVQEFRKLLRSAMAQTDPATGKKLGQCIGVYAFFDYDGEPIYVGQTWEQFGTRVGRHLTGQRSDTLAYRILDPFEVASMELYPAENARDMPKNEKTAAINELEYSVYLSAIDQSKYKAILNEKIPPVSSEIALPKSFRFDLVPRELRDEREHPDVRIARRADTLSRVAAVAHERGEVSAGLRRVIVIQAVRLADLAAARLAYAEGRERPRPSAIDVQALVGNVMAETDSDESKD
;
A
#
# COMPACT_ATOMS: atom_id res chain seq x y z
N MET A 1 -3.09 -15.38 23.42
CA MET A 1 -1.81 -15.21 22.66
C MET A 1 -2.14 -14.99 21.17
N PRO A 2 -1.29 -14.28 20.38
CA PRO A 2 -1.51 -14.12 18.95
C PRO A 2 -1.51 -15.47 18.21
N THR A 3 -2.20 -15.58 17.07
CA THR A 3 -2.19 -16.80 16.24
C THR A 3 -0.80 -17.10 15.68
N SER A 4 -0.55 -18.36 15.29
CA SER A 4 0.73 -18.80 14.68
C SER A 4 1.16 -17.90 13.52
N PHE A 5 0.22 -17.61 12.61
CA PHE A 5 0.43 -16.69 11.50
C PHE A 5 0.95 -15.31 11.95
N VAL A 6 0.36 -14.71 12.99
CA VAL A 6 0.79 -13.38 13.47
C VAL A 6 2.19 -13.42 14.05
N GLN A 7 2.53 -14.50 14.74
CA GLN A 7 3.85 -14.66 15.34
C GLN A 7 4.93 -14.76 14.24
N GLU A 8 4.71 -15.60 13.23
CA GLU A 8 5.64 -15.75 12.11
C GLU A 8 5.68 -14.52 11.19
N PHE A 9 4.54 -13.88 10.89
CA PHE A 9 4.52 -12.59 10.18
C PHE A 9 5.39 -11.54 10.90
N ARG A 10 5.23 -11.39 12.22
CA ARG A 10 6.03 -10.46 13.02
C ARG A 10 7.51 -10.82 13.02
N LYS A 11 7.85 -12.11 12.95
CA LYS A 11 9.24 -12.59 12.87
C LYS A 11 9.85 -12.25 11.51
N LEU A 12 9.13 -12.47 10.40
CA LEU A 12 9.56 -12.08 9.06
C LEU A 12 9.77 -10.57 8.96
N LEU A 13 8.80 -9.77 9.47
CA LEU A 13 8.92 -8.32 9.51
C LEU A 13 10.15 -7.86 10.31
N ARG A 14 10.40 -8.44 11.50
CA ARG A 14 11.61 -8.14 12.28
C ARG A 14 12.88 -8.52 11.54
N SER A 15 12.90 -9.66 10.85
CA SER A 15 14.05 -10.12 10.07
C SER A 15 14.35 -9.17 8.91
N ALA A 16 13.32 -8.70 8.20
CA ALA A 16 13.46 -7.72 7.13
C ALA A 16 14.03 -6.40 7.67
N MET A 17 13.51 -5.89 8.79
CA MET A 17 14.00 -4.67 9.44
C MET A 17 15.42 -4.79 9.98
N ALA A 18 15.91 -6.01 10.22
CA ALA A 18 17.27 -6.27 10.69
C ALA A 18 18.31 -6.36 9.56
N GLN A 19 17.89 -6.46 8.29
CA GLN A 19 18.83 -6.42 7.17
C GLN A 19 19.58 -5.09 7.13
N THR A 20 20.82 -5.12 6.65
CA THR A 20 21.67 -3.92 6.57
C THR A 20 21.65 -3.38 5.15
N ASP A 21 21.42 -2.08 5.01
CA ASP A 21 21.64 -1.37 3.76
C ASP A 21 23.14 -1.24 3.50
N PRO A 22 23.70 -1.85 2.45
CA PRO A 22 25.13 -1.79 2.17
C PRO A 22 25.63 -0.37 1.87
N ALA A 23 24.77 0.54 1.40
CA ALA A 23 25.16 1.90 1.06
C ALA A 23 25.45 2.75 2.31
N THR A 24 24.70 2.50 3.39
CA THR A 24 24.75 3.33 4.61
C THR A 24 25.29 2.59 5.83
N GLY A 25 25.39 1.25 5.77
CA GLY A 25 25.77 0.40 6.90
C GLY A 25 24.73 0.33 8.01
N LYS A 26 23.56 0.99 7.84
CA LYS A 26 22.48 0.97 8.83
C LYS A 26 21.52 -0.18 8.59
N LYS A 27 20.87 -0.63 9.66
CA LYS A 27 19.75 -1.57 9.54
C LYS A 27 18.60 -0.86 8.84
N LEU A 28 17.92 -1.55 7.90
CA LEU A 28 16.78 -1.01 7.17
C LEU A 28 15.73 -0.45 8.13
N GLY A 29 15.45 -1.12 9.24
CA GLY A 29 14.49 -0.64 10.24
C GLY A 29 14.82 0.72 10.85
N GLN A 30 16.07 1.20 10.74
CA GLN A 30 16.53 2.50 11.24
C GLN A 30 16.59 3.58 10.15
N CYS A 31 16.44 3.21 8.88
CA CYS A 31 16.53 4.13 7.76
C CYS A 31 15.25 4.99 7.62
N ILE A 32 15.40 6.23 7.14
CA ILE A 32 14.30 6.96 6.50
C ILE A 32 14.13 6.50 5.04
N GLY A 33 13.00 6.88 4.43
CA GLY A 33 12.78 6.71 3.01
C GLY A 33 11.34 6.39 2.66
N VAL A 34 11.16 5.67 1.55
CA VAL A 34 9.87 5.32 0.99
C VAL A 34 9.64 3.81 1.09
N TYR A 35 8.41 3.41 1.35
CA TYR A 35 8.01 2.00 1.40
C TYR A 35 6.77 1.77 0.53
N ALA A 36 6.68 0.59 -0.05
CA ALA A 36 5.55 0.12 -0.82
C ALA A 36 5.03 -1.22 -0.27
N PHE A 37 3.72 -1.42 -0.31
CA PHE A 37 3.05 -2.66 0.09
C PHE A 37 2.41 -3.34 -1.12
N PHE A 38 2.47 -4.67 -1.16
CA PHE A 38 1.97 -5.48 -2.26
C PHE A 38 1.11 -6.62 -1.74
N ASP A 39 0.09 -7.01 -2.51
CA ASP A 39 -0.78 -8.11 -2.14
C ASP A 39 -0.22 -9.48 -2.53
N TYR A 40 -1.00 -10.53 -2.28
CA TYR A 40 -0.65 -11.91 -2.58
C TYR A 40 -0.36 -12.14 -4.07
N ASP A 41 -0.96 -11.37 -4.97
CA ASP A 41 -0.73 -11.47 -6.42
C ASP A 41 0.46 -10.60 -6.88
N GLY A 42 1.18 -9.98 -5.94
CA GLY A 42 2.28 -9.04 -6.23
C GLY A 42 1.79 -7.67 -6.68
N GLU A 43 0.48 -7.39 -6.60
CA GLU A 43 -0.12 -6.13 -7.03
C GLU A 43 0.20 -5.01 -6.03
N PRO A 44 0.72 -3.84 -6.47
CA PRO A 44 0.97 -2.69 -5.60
C PRO A 44 -0.30 -2.22 -4.91
N ILE A 45 -0.26 -1.97 -3.60
CA ILE A 45 -1.43 -1.56 -2.81
C ILE A 45 -1.32 -0.12 -2.32
N TYR A 46 -0.15 0.26 -1.82
CA TYR A 46 0.06 1.54 -1.13
C TYR A 46 1.53 1.92 -1.17
N VAL A 47 1.79 3.22 -1.31
CA VAL A 47 3.12 3.82 -1.19
C VAL A 47 3.09 4.87 -0.08
N GLY A 48 4.13 4.95 0.73
CA GLY A 48 4.27 6.04 1.69
C GLY A 48 5.71 6.32 2.08
N GLN A 49 5.94 7.52 2.59
CA GLN A 49 7.24 7.93 3.11
C GLN A 49 7.33 7.98 4.64
N THR A 50 8.55 8.01 5.16
CA THR A 50 8.83 8.28 6.58
C THR A 50 10.14 9.02 6.79
N TRP A 51 10.09 9.97 7.73
CA TRP A 51 11.27 10.69 8.24
C TRP A 51 11.72 10.21 9.63
N GLU A 52 10.90 9.36 10.26
CA GLU A 52 11.22 8.75 11.54
C GLU A 52 12.20 7.61 11.26
N GLN A 53 11.68 6.39 11.09
CA GLN A 53 12.39 5.19 10.67
C GLN A 53 11.37 4.19 10.09
N PHE A 54 11.80 3.33 9.15
CA PHE A 54 10.92 2.28 8.60
C PHE A 54 10.32 1.41 9.70
N GLY A 55 11.10 1.00 10.71
CA GLY A 55 10.62 0.15 11.80
C GLY A 55 9.43 0.75 12.54
N THR A 56 9.42 2.08 12.75
CA THR A 56 8.31 2.78 13.40
C THR A 56 7.10 2.90 12.47
N ARG A 57 7.28 3.40 11.25
CA ARG A 57 6.15 3.70 10.36
C ARG A 57 5.52 2.43 9.79
N VAL A 58 6.32 1.53 9.24
CA VAL A 58 5.83 0.23 8.73
C VAL A 58 5.27 -0.61 9.88
N GLY A 59 5.92 -0.58 11.06
CA GLY A 59 5.39 -1.21 12.27
C GLY A 59 3.99 -0.71 12.63
N ARG A 60 3.73 0.60 12.57
CA ARG A 60 2.40 1.18 12.82
C ARG A 60 1.34 0.65 11.85
N HIS A 61 1.67 0.55 10.56
CA HIS A 61 0.77 0.01 9.53
C HIS A 61 0.50 -1.48 9.73
N LEU A 62 1.56 -2.29 9.88
CA LEU A 62 1.45 -3.74 9.78
C LEU A 62 1.28 -4.46 11.13
N THR A 63 1.66 -3.83 12.23
CA THR A 63 1.57 -4.41 13.58
C THR A 63 0.62 -3.66 14.51
N GLY A 64 0.46 -2.35 14.29
CA GLY A 64 -0.40 -1.47 15.08
C GLY A 64 -1.89 -1.60 14.78
N GLN A 65 -2.28 -2.26 13.70
CA GLN A 65 -3.68 -2.35 13.27
C GLN A 65 -4.38 -3.68 13.63
N ARG A 66 -4.34 -4.03 14.93
CA ARG A 66 -5.37 -4.89 15.53
C ARG A 66 -6.01 -4.29 16.78
N SER A 67 -5.58 -3.10 17.21
CA SER A 67 -6.20 -2.34 18.30
C SER A 67 -7.04 -1.21 17.73
N ASP A 68 -8.34 -1.44 17.77
CA ASP A 68 -9.44 -0.48 17.84
C ASP A 68 -9.07 1.01 17.89
N THR A 69 -9.11 1.68 16.75
CA THR A 69 -9.62 3.06 16.63
C THR A 69 -10.11 3.24 15.20
N LEU A 70 -11.34 3.72 15.04
CA LEU A 70 -12.10 3.91 13.79
C LEU A 70 -11.41 4.76 12.71
N ALA A 71 -10.16 5.21 12.90
CA ALA A 71 -9.64 6.34 12.15
C ALA A 71 -8.82 6.03 10.89
N TYR A 72 -8.28 4.84 10.59
CA TYR A 72 -7.36 4.69 9.43
C TYR A 72 -7.34 3.30 8.74
N ARG A 73 -8.50 2.64 8.57
CA ARG A 73 -8.61 1.31 7.92
C ARG A 73 -8.75 1.35 6.39
N ILE A 74 -7.97 2.19 5.72
CA ILE A 74 -7.92 2.26 4.25
C ILE A 74 -7.32 0.98 3.65
N LEU A 75 -6.37 0.39 4.38
CA LEU A 75 -5.61 -0.81 4.02
C LEU A 75 -5.97 -1.95 5.00
N ASP A 76 -6.19 -3.17 4.50
CA ASP A 76 -6.16 -4.38 5.34
C ASP A 76 -4.70 -4.85 5.48
N PRO A 77 -4.08 -4.78 6.67
CA PRO A 77 -2.69 -5.19 6.88
C PRO A 77 -2.41 -6.64 6.49
N PHE A 78 -3.43 -7.49 6.48
CA PHE A 78 -3.25 -8.89 6.12
C PHE A 78 -3.39 -9.17 4.63
N GLU A 79 -3.89 -8.21 3.87
CA GLU A 79 -3.81 -8.27 2.42
C GLU A 79 -2.37 -7.98 1.95
N VAL A 80 -1.53 -7.40 2.81
CA VAL A 80 -0.10 -7.17 2.53
C VAL A 80 0.68 -8.47 2.63
N ALA A 81 1.10 -9.01 1.49
CA ALA A 81 1.90 -10.23 1.40
C ALA A 81 3.40 -9.97 1.32
N SER A 82 3.79 -8.84 0.72
CA SER A 82 5.19 -8.38 0.67
C SER A 82 5.29 -6.88 0.82
N MET A 83 6.48 -6.41 1.21
CA MET A 83 6.82 -4.99 1.24
C MET A 83 8.11 -4.73 0.48
N GLU A 84 8.29 -3.51 0.03
CA GLU A 84 9.52 -3.03 -0.57
C GLU A 84 9.95 -1.73 0.10
N LEU A 85 11.25 -1.61 0.39
CA LEU A 85 11.84 -0.46 1.05
C LEU A 85 12.84 0.22 0.13
N TYR A 86 12.75 1.54 0.03
CA TYR A 86 13.65 2.42 -0.71
C TYR A 86 14.35 3.34 0.31
N PRO A 87 15.50 2.91 0.88
CA PRO A 87 16.21 3.71 1.88
C PRO A 87 16.74 5.01 1.27
N ALA A 88 16.52 6.11 1.99
CA ALA A 88 17.00 7.44 1.62
C ALA A 88 17.82 8.05 2.76
N GLU A 89 18.59 7.22 3.45
CA GLU A 89 19.27 7.60 4.69
C GLU A 89 20.32 8.70 4.49
N ASN A 90 20.91 8.80 3.30
CA ASN A 90 21.80 9.90 2.92
C ASN A 90 21.12 11.27 2.98
N ALA A 91 19.78 11.33 2.87
CA ALA A 91 19.01 12.58 2.98
C ALA A 91 18.73 12.98 4.44
N ARG A 92 19.08 12.16 5.44
CA ARG A 92 18.71 12.42 6.84
C ARG A 92 19.27 13.74 7.36
N ASP A 93 20.51 14.02 7.02
CA ASP A 93 21.32 15.14 7.51
C ASP A 93 21.32 16.34 6.57
N MET A 94 20.58 16.27 5.45
CA MET A 94 20.39 17.41 4.55
C MET A 94 19.57 18.52 5.23
N PRO A 95 19.73 19.78 4.81
CA PRO A 95 18.82 20.87 5.20
C PRO A 95 17.37 20.48 4.97
N LYS A 96 16.47 20.93 5.87
CA LYS A 96 15.05 20.50 5.89
C LYS A 96 14.37 20.58 4.52
N ASN A 97 14.59 21.66 3.77
CA ASN A 97 13.97 21.86 2.46
C ASN A 97 14.52 20.86 1.41
N GLU A 98 15.83 20.65 1.38
CA GLU A 98 16.48 19.68 0.48
C GLU A 98 16.08 18.25 0.81
N LYS A 99 16.05 17.89 2.09
CA LYS A 99 15.53 16.60 2.56
C LYS A 99 14.08 16.38 2.13
N THR A 100 13.26 17.43 2.18
CA THR A 100 11.85 17.35 1.78
C THR A 100 11.73 17.12 0.28
N ALA A 101 12.46 17.89 -0.52
CA ALA A 101 12.50 17.71 -1.97
C ALA A 101 12.95 16.29 -2.34
N ALA A 102 14.08 15.82 -1.81
CA ALA A 102 14.62 14.50 -2.12
C ALA A 102 13.69 13.34 -1.74
N ILE A 103 13.02 13.44 -0.58
CA ILE A 103 12.08 12.40 -0.10
C ILE A 103 10.77 12.44 -0.90
N ASN A 104 10.28 13.62 -1.29
CA ASN A 104 9.09 13.76 -2.14
C ASN A 104 9.36 13.28 -3.58
N GLU A 105 10.51 13.59 -4.18
CA GLU A 105 10.92 13.09 -5.50
C GLU A 105 10.97 11.55 -5.51
N LEU A 106 11.53 10.96 -4.46
CA LEU A 106 11.54 9.51 -4.30
C LEU A 106 10.13 8.95 -4.11
N GLU A 107 9.29 9.55 -3.25
CA GLU A 107 7.93 9.08 -3.00
C GLU A 107 7.09 9.14 -4.27
N TYR A 108 7.16 10.26 -5.00
CA TYR A 108 6.45 10.45 -6.24
C TYR A 108 6.89 9.45 -7.32
N SER A 109 8.20 9.23 -7.48
CA SER A 109 8.72 8.26 -8.46
C SER A 109 8.30 6.82 -8.13
N VAL A 110 8.35 6.41 -6.86
CA VAL A 110 7.88 5.08 -6.42
C VAL A 110 6.37 4.96 -6.62
N TYR A 111 5.62 6.03 -6.35
CA TYR A 111 4.18 6.10 -6.56
C TYR A 111 3.78 5.95 -8.04
N LEU A 112 4.44 6.67 -8.95
CA LEU A 112 4.23 6.55 -10.39
C LEU A 112 4.55 5.13 -10.88
N SER A 113 5.68 4.57 -10.45
CA SER A 113 6.07 3.18 -10.76
C SER A 113 5.04 2.18 -10.23
N ALA A 114 4.50 2.38 -9.03
CA ALA A 114 3.47 1.52 -8.46
C ALA A 114 2.14 1.60 -9.24
N ILE A 115 1.76 2.79 -9.71
CA ILE A 115 0.60 2.96 -10.60
C ILE A 115 0.83 2.26 -11.93
N ASP A 116 2.00 2.43 -12.55
CA ASP A 116 2.27 1.80 -13.83
C ASP A 116 2.28 0.27 -13.73
N GLN A 117 2.84 -0.28 -12.66
CA GLN A 117 2.85 -1.73 -12.44
C GLN A 117 1.48 -2.29 -12.01
N SER A 118 0.58 -1.45 -11.52
CA SER A 118 -0.76 -1.87 -11.10
C SER A 118 -1.60 -2.31 -12.30
N LYS A 119 -2.25 -3.47 -12.18
CA LYS A 119 -3.24 -3.92 -13.18
C LYS A 119 -4.44 -2.99 -13.32
N TYR A 120 -4.69 -2.15 -12.29
CA TYR A 120 -5.79 -1.18 -12.24
C TYR A 120 -5.34 0.23 -12.62
N LYS A 121 -4.03 0.44 -12.84
CA LYS A 121 -3.43 1.77 -12.98
C LYS A 121 -3.84 2.72 -11.84
N ALA A 122 -4.02 2.19 -10.63
CA ALA A 122 -4.44 2.92 -9.44
C ALA A 122 -4.15 2.12 -8.15
N ILE A 123 -3.80 2.83 -7.07
CA ILE A 123 -3.51 2.25 -5.74
C ILE A 123 -4.27 2.96 -4.61
N LEU A 124 -4.21 2.45 -3.38
CA LEU A 124 -5.08 2.86 -2.27
C LEU A 124 -4.62 4.10 -1.49
N ASN A 125 -3.78 4.95 -2.09
CA ASN A 125 -3.36 6.19 -1.47
C ASN A 125 -4.54 7.18 -1.42
N GLU A 126 -4.92 7.63 -0.22
CA GLU A 126 -5.93 8.70 -0.07
C GLU A 126 -5.39 10.02 -0.61
N LYS A 127 -4.16 10.37 -0.23
CA LYS A 127 -3.46 11.57 -0.69
C LYS A 127 -2.44 11.19 -1.75
N ILE A 128 -2.47 11.90 -2.87
CA ILE A 128 -1.45 11.79 -3.91
C ILE A 128 -0.17 12.49 -3.41
N PRO A 129 1.02 11.86 -3.54
CA PRO A 129 2.27 12.53 -3.19
C PRO A 129 2.43 13.85 -3.95
N PRO A 130 3.12 14.86 -3.38
CA PRO A 130 3.37 16.12 -4.07
C PRO A 130 4.05 15.86 -5.43
N VAL A 131 3.47 16.44 -6.49
CA VAL A 131 4.06 16.34 -7.84
C VAL A 131 5.48 16.87 -7.79
N SER A 132 6.42 16.00 -8.17
CA SER A 132 7.86 16.23 -8.05
C SER A 132 8.55 15.72 -9.31
N SER A 133 9.84 16.04 -9.48
CA SER A 133 10.62 15.49 -10.59
C SER A 133 10.73 13.96 -10.47
N GLU A 134 10.51 13.26 -11.56
CA GLU A 134 10.75 11.81 -11.61
C GLU A 134 12.26 11.54 -11.59
N ILE A 135 12.68 10.63 -10.72
CA ILE A 135 14.07 10.21 -10.57
C ILE A 135 14.22 8.72 -10.88
N ALA A 136 15.42 8.32 -11.29
CA ALA A 136 15.74 6.89 -11.36
C ALA A 136 15.64 6.27 -9.97
N LEU A 137 14.81 5.23 -9.83
CA LEU A 137 14.59 4.59 -8.54
C LEU A 137 15.90 3.99 -8.00
N PRO A 138 16.29 4.31 -6.76
CA PRO A 138 17.47 3.74 -6.15
C PRO A 138 17.25 2.25 -5.85
N LYS A 139 18.33 1.56 -5.47
CA LYS A 139 18.25 0.16 -5.04
C LYS A 139 17.21 -0.01 -3.94
N SER A 140 16.24 -0.89 -4.19
CA SER A 140 15.20 -1.28 -3.23
C SER A 140 15.51 -2.61 -2.55
N PHE A 141 14.77 -2.89 -1.48
CA PHE A 141 14.83 -4.14 -0.72
C PHE A 141 13.41 -4.69 -0.55
N ARG A 142 13.12 -5.82 -1.23
CA ARG A 142 11.80 -6.46 -1.20
C ARG A 142 11.81 -7.70 -0.30
N PHE A 143 10.75 -7.85 0.50
CA PHE A 143 10.60 -8.92 1.48
C PHE A 143 9.19 -9.52 1.48
N ASP A 144 9.12 -10.85 1.46
CA ASP A 144 7.89 -11.58 1.77
C ASP A 144 7.61 -11.53 3.27
N LEU A 145 6.36 -11.22 3.61
CA LEU A 145 5.89 -11.13 4.99
C LEU A 145 4.97 -12.28 5.38
N VAL A 146 4.57 -13.11 4.42
CA VAL A 146 3.74 -14.30 4.62
C VAL A 146 4.62 -15.55 4.62
N PRO A 147 4.60 -16.36 5.70
CA PRO A 147 5.34 -17.63 5.74
C PRO A 147 4.84 -18.58 4.65
N ARG A 148 5.76 -19.28 3.98
CA ARG A 148 5.42 -20.15 2.85
C ARG A 148 4.44 -21.24 3.23
N GLU A 149 4.59 -21.80 4.42
CA GLU A 149 3.77 -22.92 4.91
C GLU A 149 2.34 -22.50 5.25
N LEU A 150 2.11 -21.19 5.46
CA LEU A 150 0.82 -20.63 5.81
C LEU A 150 0.21 -19.81 4.65
N ARG A 151 0.89 -19.77 3.50
CA ARG A 151 0.48 -18.94 2.37
C ARG A 151 -0.83 -19.43 1.75
N ASP A 152 -0.95 -20.73 1.49
CA ASP A 152 -2.11 -21.34 0.83
C ASP A 152 -3.43 -21.04 1.57
N GLU A 153 -3.42 -21.11 2.91
CA GLU A 153 -4.59 -20.79 3.74
C GLU A 153 -4.99 -19.30 3.63
N ARG A 154 -4.01 -18.41 3.47
CA ARG A 154 -4.21 -16.96 3.49
C ARG A 154 -4.51 -16.39 2.11
N GLU A 155 -3.92 -16.98 1.07
CA GLU A 155 -4.07 -16.60 -0.33
C GLU A 155 -5.36 -17.14 -0.94
N HIS A 156 -6.07 -18.04 -0.25
CA HIS A 156 -7.31 -18.64 -0.72
C HIS A 156 -8.32 -17.55 -1.19
N PRO A 157 -8.81 -17.62 -2.44
CA PRO A 157 -9.61 -16.55 -3.02
C PRO A 157 -10.84 -16.15 -2.18
N ASP A 158 -11.58 -17.13 -1.65
CA ASP A 158 -12.80 -16.86 -0.87
C ASP A 158 -12.49 -16.17 0.48
N VAL A 159 -11.33 -16.46 1.07
CA VAL A 159 -10.86 -15.77 2.29
C VAL A 159 -10.54 -14.31 1.95
N ARG A 160 -9.82 -14.07 0.85
CA ARG A 160 -9.50 -12.71 0.37
C ARG A 160 -10.75 -11.93 -0.04
N ILE A 161 -11.75 -12.55 -0.69
CA ILE A 161 -13.05 -11.95 -1.03
C ILE A 161 -13.76 -11.48 0.23
N ALA A 162 -13.91 -12.35 1.24
CA ALA A 162 -14.58 -12.01 2.49
C ALA A 162 -13.92 -10.82 3.18
N ARG A 163 -12.59 -10.81 3.26
CA ARG A 163 -11.82 -9.72 3.88
C ARG A 163 -11.87 -8.41 3.13
N ARG A 164 -11.82 -8.45 1.79
CA ARG A 164 -11.92 -7.26 0.94
C ARG A 164 -13.32 -6.65 1.03
N ALA A 165 -14.37 -7.48 1.05
CA ALA A 165 -15.74 -7.02 1.27
C ALA A 165 -15.91 -6.32 2.63
N ASP A 166 -15.40 -6.95 3.70
CA ASP A 166 -15.42 -6.42 5.06
C ASP A 166 -14.60 -5.11 5.17
N THR A 167 -13.45 -5.02 4.48
CA THR A 167 -12.64 -3.79 4.41
C THR A 167 -13.36 -2.68 3.65
N LEU A 168 -13.94 -2.97 2.49
CA LEU A 168 -14.75 -2.02 1.72
C LEU A 168 -15.92 -1.48 2.55
N SER A 169 -16.65 -2.37 3.24
CA SER A 169 -17.75 -2.00 4.13
C SER A 169 -17.28 -1.02 5.22
N ARG A 170 -16.12 -1.27 5.83
CA ARG A 170 -15.56 -0.39 6.86
C ARG A 170 -15.09 0.95 6.30
N VAL A 171 -14.42 0.97 5.15
CA VAL A 171 -13.97 2.24 4.53
C VAL A 171 -15.19 3.10 4.20
N ALA A 172 -16.26 2.49 3.69
CA ALA A 172 -17.51 3.20 3.43
C ALA A 172 -18.16 3.75 4.71
N ALA A 173 -18.16 2.98 5.81
CA ALA A 173 -18.64 3.45 7.11
C ALA A 173 -17.80 4.63 7.64
N VAL A 174 -16.47 4.55 7.58
CA VAL A 174 -15.56 5.63 7.98
C VAL A 174 -15.81 6.90 7.16
N ALA A 175 -16.06 6.77 5.86
CA ALA A 175 -16.43 7.91 5.02
C ALA A 175 -17.74 8.57 5.50
N HIS A 176 -18.72 7.80 5.95
CA HIS A 176 -19.94 8.36 6.52
C HIS A 176 -19.69 9.05 7.87
N GLU A 177 -18.93 8.42 8.76
CA GLU A 177 -18.66 8.92 10.12
C GLU A 177 -17.83 10.21 10.14
N ARG A 178 -16.93 10.40 9.16
CA ARG A 178 -16.06 11.59 9.08
C ARG A 178 -16.77 12.87 8.60
N GLY A 179 -18.02 12.78 8.14
CA GLY A 179 -18.74 13.95 7.60
C GLY A 179 -18.23 14.34 6.21
N GLU A 180 -17.41 15.40 6.12
CA GLU A 180 -16.76 15.78 4.87
C GLU A 180 -15.64 14.80 4.51
N VAL A 181 -15.71 14.26 3.30
CA VAL A 181 -14.82 13.20 2.82
C VAL A 181 -14.03 13.72 1.64
N SER A 182 -12.70 13.59 1.72
CA SER A 182 -11.79 13.90 0.62
C SER A 182 -12.17 13.13 -0.65
N ALA A 183 -11.95 13.74 -1.82
CA ALA A 183 -12.08 13.03 -3.09
C ALA A 183 -11.19 11.77 -3.12
N GLY A 184 -10.02 11.84 -2.48
CA GLY A 184 -9.10 10.72 -2.25
C GLY A 184 -9.75 9.50 -1.59
N LEU A 185 -10.46 9.67 -0.48
CA LEU A 185 -11.10 8.55 0.21
C LEU A 185 -12.24 7.95 -0.63
N ARG A 186 -12.96 8.77 -1.40
CA ARG A 186 -13.96 8.27 -2.36
C ARG A 186 -13.32 7.44 -3.48
N ARG A 187 -12.17 7.88 -4.03
CA ARG A 187 -11.38 7.09 -5.00
C ARG A 187 -10.94 5.76 -4.40
N VAL A 188 -10.46 5.73 -3.16
CA VAL A 188 -10.10 4.48 -2.46
C VAL A 188 -11.29 3.50 -2.41
N ILE A 189 -12.50 3.96 -2.08
CA ILE A 189 -13.70 3.11 -2.06
C ILE A 189 -13.92 2.45 -3.42
N VAL A 190 -13.83 3.22 -4.50
CA VAL A 190 -13.98 2.72 -5.88
C VAL A 190 -12.89 1.68 -6.20
N ILE A 191 -11.62 1.98 -5.92
CA ILE A 191 -10.51 1.05 -6.20
C ILE A 191 -10.66 -0.26 -5.41
N GLN A 192 -11.10 -0.19 -4.15
CA GLN A 192 -11.39 -1.38 -3.35
C GLN A 192 -12.54 -2.21 -3.93
N ALA A 193 -13.59 -1.56 -4.43
CA ALA A 193 -14.71 -2.24 -5.08
C ALA A 193 -14.28 -2.94 -6.38
N VAL A 194 -13.48 -2.28 -7.22
CA VAL A 194 -12.90 -2.88 -8.44
C VAL A 194 -12.05 -4.10 -8.10
N ARG A 195 -11.18 -3.98 -7.09
CA ARG A 195 -10.33 -5.09 -6.62
C ARG A 195 -11.14 -6.29 -6.15
N LEU A 196 -12.21 -6.04 -5.40
CA LEU A 196 -13.15 -7.08 -4.97
C LEU A 196 -13.86 -7.73 -6.15
N ALA A 197 -14.33 -6.92 -7.11
CA ALA A 197 -15.02 -7.40 -8.31
C ALA A 197 -14.10 -8.29 -9.18
N ASP A 198 -12.86 -7.87 -9.43
CA ASP A 198 -11.86 -8.66 -10.18
C ASP A 198 -11.57 -10.00 -9.48
N LEU A 199 -11.36 -9.99 -8.15
CA LEU A 199 -11.11 -11.23 -7.41
C LEU A 199 -12.32 -12.18 -7.43
N ALA A 200 -13.54 -11.64 -7.24
CA ALA A 200 -14.77 -12.42 -7.31
C ALA A 200 -15.02 -12.97 -8.71
N ALA A 201 -14.80 -12.17 -9.75
CA ALA A 201 -14.95 -12.59 -11.14
C ALA A 201 -13.94 -13.66 -11.54
N ALA A 202 -12.70 -13.56 -11.07
CA ALA A 202 -11.68 -14.60 -11.25
C ALA A 202 -12.07 -15.91 -10.55
N ARG A 203 -12.63 -15.82 -9.34
CA ARG A 203 -13.12 -16.99 -8.60
C ARG A 203 -14.29 -17.68 -9.30
N LEU A 204 -15.23 -16.90 -9.82
CA LEU A 204 -16.34 -17.42 -10.62
C LEU A 204 -15.83 -18.09 -11.91
N ALA A 205 -14.93 -17.44 -12.65
CA ALA A 205 -14.35 -18.00 -13.87
C ALA A 205 -13.67 -19.35 -13.61
N TYR A 206 -12.90 -19.46 -12.52
CA TYR A 206 -12.31 -20.73 -12.09
C TYR A 206 -13.38 -21.80 -11.83
N ALA A 207 -14.45 -21.47 -11.10
CA ALA A 207 -15.52 -22.41 -10.78
C ALA A 207 -16.27 -22.90 -12.04
N GLU A 208 -16.37 -22.05 -13.07
CA GLU A 208 -17.02 -22.37 -14.34
C GLU A 208 -16.07 -22.97 -15.40
N GLY A 209 -14.78 -23.12 -15.08
CA GLY A 209 -13.76 -23.59 -16.03
C GLY A 209 -13.48 -22.61 -17.19
N ARG A 210 -13.81 -21.33 -17.00
CA ARG A 210 -13.57 -20.25 -17.97
C ARG A 210 -12.24 -19.56 -17.72
N GLU A 211 -11.74 -18.86 -18.75
CA GLU A 211 -10.58 -17.99 -18.60
C GLU A 211 -10.87 -16.83 -17.62
N ARG A 212 -9.86 -16.44 -16.84
CA ARG A 212 -9.95 -15.28 -15.96
C ARG A 212 -10.23 -14.02 -16.79
N PRO A 213 -11.19 -13.16 -16.38
CA PRO A 213 -11.41 -11.89 -17.06
C PRO A 213 -10.14 -11.02 -17.07
N ARG A 214 -9.91 -10.31 -18.18
CA ARG A 214 -8.80 -9.35 -18.25
C ARG A 214 -9.04 -8.22 -17.24
N PRO A 215 -8.00 -7.74 -16.52
CA PRO A 215 -8.15 -6.61 -15.60
C PRO A 215 -8.75 -5.35 -16.26
N SER A 216 -8.49 -5.16 -17.56
CA SER A 216 -9.05 -4.07 -18.37
C SER A 216 -10.55 -4.20 -18.68
N ALA A 217 -11.24 -5.23 -18.19
CA ALA A 217 -12.69 -5.38 -18.34
C ALA A 217 -13.46 -4.30 -17.54
N ILE A 218 -12.83 -3.72 -16.53
CA ILE A 218 -13.33 -2.55 -15.81
C ILE A 218 -12.40 -1.38 -16.15
N ASP A 219 -12.93 -0.32 -16.78
CA ASP A 219 -12.18 0.90 -17.04
C ASP A 219 -12.01 1.69 -15.74
N VAL A 220 -10.94 1.39 -15.00
CA VAL A 220 -10.68 2.00 -13.70
C VAL A 220 -10.43 3.50 -13.84
N GLN A 221 -9.70 3.93 -14.87
CA GLN A 221 -9.38 5.34 -15.09
C GLN A 221 -10.66 6.16 -15.31
N ALA A 222 -11.63 5.64 -16.07
CA ALA A 222 -12.94 6.27 -16.21
C ALA A 222 -13.71 6.37 -14.88
N LEU A 223 -13.48 5.47 -13.94
CA LEU A 223 -14.17 5.46 -12.64
C LEU A 223 -13.52 6.37 -11.59
N VAL A 224 -12.18 6.49 -11.58
CA VAL A 224 -11.46 7.20 -10.51
C VAL A 224 -10.86 8.54 -10.94
N GLY A 225 -10.85 8.84 -12.24
CA GLY A 225 -10.25 10.06 -12.79
C GLY A 225 -8.72 10.06 -12.68
N ASN A 226 -8.15 11.27 -12.56
CA ASN A 226 -6.69 11.44 -12.46
C ASN A 226 -6.17 10.98 -11.10
N VAL A 227 -5.18 10.08 -11.10
CA VAL A 227 -4.49 9.56 -9.92
C VAL A 227 -3.02 9.98 -9.85
N MET A 228 -2.54 10.77 -10.81
CA MET A 228 -1.14 11.20 -10.93
C MET A 228 -0.86 12.58 -10.30
N ALA A 229 -1.90 13.35 -10.06
CA ALA A 229 -1.86 14.66 -9.40
C ALA A 229 -3.22 14.94 -8.75
N GLU A 230 -3.24 15.69 -7.64
CA GLU A 230 -4.51 16.21 -7.13
C GLU A 230 -5.08 17.22 -8.14
N THR A 231 -6.39 17.21 -8.33
CA THR A 231 -7.08 18.31 -9.01
C THR A 231 -7.17 19.49 -8.04
N ASP A 232 -6.85 20.71 -8.49
CA ASP A 232 -6.86 21.97 -7.71
C ASP A 232 -8.21 22.34 -7.06
N SER A 233 -9.20 21.46 -7.05
CA SER A 233 -10.51 21.65 -6.42
C SER A 233 -10.48 21.67 -4.88
N ASP A 234 -9.33 21.38 -4.25
CA ASP A 234 -9.16 21.53 -2.79
C ASP A 234 -8.75 22.97 -2.38
N GLU A 235 -8.65 23.92 -3.33
CA GLU A 235 -8.72 25.36 -3.02
C GLU A 235 -10.18 25.85 -2.91
N SER A 236 -11.05 25.15 -2.19
CA SER A 236 -12.19 25.83 -1.57
C SER A 236 -11.70 26.57 -0.33
N LYS A 237 -11.22 27.79 -0.57
CA LYS A 237 -11.10 28.85 0.44
C LYS A 237 -12.46 29.07 1.10
N ASP A 238 -12.55 28.83 2.40
CA ASP A 238 -12.87 29.82 3.45
C ASP A 238 -12.79 29.19 4.85
#